data_AF-A0A953IL84-F1
#
_entry.id   AF-A0A953IL84-F1
#
_cell.length_a   1.000
_cell.length_b   1.000
_cell.length_c   1.000
_cell.angle_alpha   90.00
_cell.angle_beta   90.00
_cell.angle_gamma   90.00
#
_symmetry.space_group_name_H-M   'P 1'
#
loop_
_entity.id
_entity.type
_entity.pdbx_description
1 polymer ?
#
loop_
_entity_poly.entity_id
_entity_poly.type
_entity_poly.pdbx_seq_one_letter_code
_entity_poly.pdbx_strand_id
1 'polypeptide(L)'
;MNFATTLIKGLLAAALATVALSASAQAPLEDLLNPQRGGASSSEQKVSSFRYDALRDAALSLGARSGLNWRAGGIVADLELRASKLDAMYRFSALVTPQGVMPPVIVEARDAVTVQPEVMRIADRIYRIEVKARFVSTPPTWREYLLVGLR
;
A
#
# COMPACT_ATOMS: atom_id res chain seq x y z
N MET A 1 4.20 -0.37 -66.29
CA MET A 1 4.61 -1.79 -66.10
C MET A 1 4.09 -2.22 -64.73
N ASN A 2 2.81 -2.53 -64.55
CA ASN A 2 2.02 -3.68 -65.01
C ASN A 2 2.36 -5.02 -64.31
N PHE A 3 1.38 -5.46 -63.52
CA PHE A 3 0.90 -6.82 -63.24
C PHE A 3 1.67 -7.78 -62.30
N ALA A 4 1.04 -8.06 -61.14
CA ALA A 4 0.75 -9.40 -60.57
C ALA A 4 0.24 -9.20 -59.11
N THR A 5 -1.02 -8.87 -58.83
CA THR A 5 -2.25 -9.71 -58.77
C THR A 5 -2.24 -10.82 -57.68
N THR A 6 -3.15 -10.66 -56.69
CA THR A 6 -3.88 -11.70 -55.88
C THR A 6 -3.06 -12.62 -54.95
N LEU A 7 -3.47 -13.05 -53.76
CA LEU A 7 -4.78 -13.35 -53.16
C LEU A 7 -4.50 -13.63 -51.65
N ILE A 8 -5.15 -12.99 -50.69
CA ILE A 8 -5.50 -13.58 -49.37
C ILE A 8 -6.62 -12.71 -48.79
N LYS A 9 -7.82 -13.29 -48.81
CA LYS A 9 -8.98 -12.83 -48.04
C LYS A 9 -8.84 -13.34 -46.60
N GLY A 10 -9.17 -12.50 -45.64
CA GLY A 10 -9.29 -12.85 -44.22
C GLY A 10 -9.33 -11.55 -43.43
N LEU A 11 -10.44 -10.82 -43.41
CA LEU A 11 -11.55 -11.04 -42.47
C LEU A 11 -11.03 -11.33 -41.05
N LEU A 12 -10.64 -10.29 -40.32
CA LEU A 12 -10.91 -10.22 -38.89
C LEU A 12 -11.34 -8.80 -38.56
N ALA A 13 -12.64 -8.64 -38.37
CA ALA A 13 -13.29 -7.41 -38.00
C ALA A 13 -12.94 -7.04 -36.55
N ALA A 14 -12.81 -5.74 -36.34
CA ALA A 14 -12.57 -5.09 -35.07
C ALA A 14 -13.61 -5.46 -33.99
N ALA A 15 -13.14 -5.74 -32.79
CA ALA A 15 -13.94 -5.75 -31.56
C ALA A 15 -13.27 -4.83 -30.53
N LEU A 16 -13.37 -3.52 -30.74
CA LEU A 16 -13.26 -2.52 -29.68
C LEU A 16 -14.57 -2.56 -28.90
N ALA A 17 -14.60 -3.28 -27.78
CA ALA A 17 -15.71 -3.24 -26.84
C ALA A 17 -15.64 -1.94 -26.05
N THR A 18 -16.21 -0.87 -26.61
CA THR A 18 -16.71 0.28 -25.84
C THR A 18 -17.87 -0.20 -24.98
N VAL A 19 -17.64 -0.34 -23.67
CA VAL A 19 -18.74 -0.51 -22.71
C VAL A 19 -19.51 0.80 -22.65
N ALA A 20 -20.70 0.79 -23.24
CA ALA A 20 -21.66 1.88 -23.14
C ALA A 20 -22.09 2.03 -21.68
N LEU A 21 -21.92 3.24 -21.16
CA LEU A 21 -22.38 3.68 -19.85
C LEU A 21 -23.92 3.74 -19.89
N SER A 22 -24.58 2.73 -19.35
CA SER A 22 -26.03 2.74 -19.15
C SER A 22 -26.38 3.74 -18.05
N ALA A 23 -26.67 4.98 -18.45
CA ALA A 23 -27.35 5.95 -17.62
C ALA A 23 -28.80 5.49 -17.44
N SER A 24 -29.11 4.91 -16.28
CA SER A 24 -30.49 4.68 -15.85
C SER A 24 -30.74 5.35 -14.50
N ALA A 25 -31.69 6.30 -14.53
CA ALA A 25 -32.42 6.91 -13.43
C ALA A 25 -31.67 7.95 -12.58
N GLN A 26 -31.67 9.20 -13.06
CA GLN A 26 -31.69 10.35 -12.16
C GLN A 26 -33.08 10.39 -11.49
N ALA A 27 -33.18 9.85 -10.29
CA ALA A 27 -34.22 10.30 -9.36
C ALA A 27 -33.99 11.80 -9.11
N PRO A 28 -35.03 12.65 -9.15
CA PRO A 28 -34.85 14.06 -8.87
C PRO A 28 -34.36 14.23 -7.45
N LEU A 29 -33.24 14.95 -7.29
CA LEU A 29 -32.59 15.25 -6.03
C LEU A 29 -33.58 15.79 -4.97
N GLU A 30 -34.62 16.49 -5.43
CA GLU A 30 -35.75 16.99 -4.64
C GLU A 30 -36.52 15.92 -3.86
N ASP A 31 -36.66 14.71 -4.40
CA ASP A 31 -37.45 13.63 -3.77
C ASP A 31 -36.68 12.95 -2.63
N LEU A 32 -35.34 13.10 -2.63
CA LEU A 32 -34.46 12.68 -1.54
C LEU A 32 -34.37 13.72 -0.41
N LEU A 33 -34.81 14.96 -0.67
CA LEU A 33 -34.76 16.07 0.29
C LEU A 33 -36.05 16.22 1.12
N ASN A 34 -37.13 15.50 0.81
CA ASN A 34 -38.41 15.65 1.51
C ASN A 34 -38.96 14.33 2.12
N PRO A 35 -38.44 13.90 3.29
CA PRO A 35 -38.85 12.65 3.95
C PRO A 35 -40.22 12.70 4.68
N GLN A 36 -40.99 13.78 4.58
CA GLN A 36 -42.15 14.04 5.45
C GLN A 36 -43.51 13.61 4.87
N ARG A 37 -43.59 13.08 3.64
CA ARG A 37 -44.88 12.81 2.96
C ARG A 37 -45.44 11.38 3.02
N GLY A 38 -44.71 10.41 3.57
CA GLY A 38 -45.20 9.05 3.76
C GLY A 38 -45.13 8.65 5.23
N GLY A 39 -46.25 8.20 5.81
CA GLY A 39 -46.25 7.65 7.18
C GLY A 39 -45.30 6.47 7.23
N ALA A 40 -44.17 6.63 7.94
CA ALA A 40 -43.05 5.70 7.91
C ALA A 40 -43.48 4.30 8.34
N SER A 41 -43.52 3.39 7.37
CA SER A 41 -43.64 1.97 7.61
C SER A 41 -42.40 1.48 8.36
N SER A 42 -42.52 0.48 9.24
CA SER A 42 -41.38 -0.09 9.97
C SER A 42 -40.27 -0.62 9.04
N SER A 43 -40.59 -0.91 7.78
CA SER A 43 -39.63 -1.19 6.70
C SER A 43 -38.78 0.02 6.31
N GLU A 44 -39.35 1.22 6.15
CA GLU A 44 -38.58 2.43 5.83
C GLU A 44 -37.67 2.87 6.98
N GLN A 45 -38.11 2.68 8.24
CA GLN A 45 -37.28 2.94 9.42
C GLN A 45 -36.08 1.98 9.53
N LYS A 46 -36.23 0.71 9.13
CA LYS A 46 -35.11 -0.24 9.04
C LYS A 46 -34.17 0.07 7.88
N VAL A 47 -34.71 0.53 6.75
CA VAL A 47 -33.89 0.95 5.62
C VAL A 47 -33.11 2.22 5.95
N SER A 48 -33.69 3.16 6.71
CA SER A 48 -32.98 4.36 7.15
C SER A 48 -31.87 4.05 8.17
N SER A 49 -32.08 3.11 9.10
CA SER A 49 -31.02 2.68 10.03
C SER A 49 -29.86 2.00 9.31
N PHE A 50 -30.14 1.10 8.36
CA PHE A 50 -29.10 0.45 7.56
C PHE A 50 -28.29 1.46 6.72
N ARG A 51 -28.96 2.45 6.12
CA ARG A 51 -28.26 3.54 5.40
C ARG A 51 -27.38 4.36 6.34
N TYR A 52 -27.86 4.67 7.54
CA TYR A 52 -27.08 5.39 8.54
C TYR A 52 -25.81 4.63 8.91
N ASP A 53 -25.92 3.33 9.18
CA ASP A 53 -24.78 2.49 9.53
C ASP A 53 -23.79 2.38 8.36
N ALA A 54 -24.29 2.17 7.13
CA ALA A 54 -23.45 2.11 5.93
C ALA A 54 -22.70 3.44 5.68
N LEU A 55 -23.38 4.59 5.84
CA LEU A 55 -22.76 5.91 5.72
C LEU A 55 -21.75 6.16 6.84
N ARG A 56 -22.05 5.73 8.06
CA ARG A 56 -21.15 5.85 9.22
C ARG A 56 -19.87 5.05 9.00
N ASP A 57 -19.97 3.81 8.55
CA ASP A 57 -18.81 2.96 8.27
C ASP A 57 -17.95 3.52 7.13
N ALA A 58 -18.61 4.03 6.08
CA ALA A 58 -17.92 4.71 4.99
C ALA A 58 -17.20 5.98 5.49
N ALA A 59 -17.86 6.81 6.30
CA ALA A 59 -17.27 8.01 6.88
C ALA A 59 -16.09 7.69 7.81
N LEU A 60 -16.20 6.66 8.66
CA LEU A 60 -15.13 6.23 9.55
C LEU A 60 -13.91 5.73 8.78
N SER A 61 -14.12 4.88 7.77
CA SER A 61 -13.03 4.35 6.95
C SER A 61 -12.34 5.46 6.15
N LEU A 62 -13.10 6.40 5.59
CA LEU A 62 -12.56 7.56 4.88
C LEU A 62 -11.79 8.49 5.81
N GLY A 63 -12.34 8.79 7.00
CA GLY A 63 -11.71 9.62 8.01
C GLY A 63 -10.39 9.02 8.51
N ALA A 64 -10.36 7.71 8.79
CA ALA A 64 -9.15 7.01 9.21
C ALA A 64 -8.04 7.10 8.16
N ARG A 65 -8.34 6.84 6.88
CA ARG A 65 -7.37 6.94 5.77
C ARG A 65 -6.90 8.37 5.56
N SER A 66 -7.81 9.34 5.64
CA SER A 66 -7.50 10.76 5.45
C SER A 66 -6.59 11.28 6.56
N GLY A 67 -6.90 10.94 7.82
CA GLY A 67 -6.08 11.31 8.97
C GLY A 67 -4.70 10.66 8.93
N LEU A 68 -4.62 9.38 8.55
CA LEU A 68 -3.35 8.68 8.37
C LEU A 68 -2.50 9.35 7.28
N ASN A 69 -3.09 9.68 6.12
CA ASN A 69 -2.38 10.35 5.04
C ASN A 69 -1.88 11.75 5.44
N TRP A 70 -2.73 12.54 6.09
CA TRP A 70 -2.32 13.86 6.60
C TRP A 70 -1.16 13.75 7.58
N ARG A 71 -1.21 12.76 8.50
CA ARG A 71 -0.12 12.54 9.44
C ARG A 71 1.14 12.00 8.80
N ALA A 72 1.03 11.10 7.83
CA ALA A 72 2.16 10.59 7.08
C ALA A 72 2.88 11.73 6.36
N GLY A 73 2.16 12.62 5.69
CA GLY A 73 2.73 13.81 5.04
C GLY A 73 3.50 14.72 6.00
N GLY A 74 2.95 14.96 7.21
CA GLY A 74 3.65 15.71 8.25
C GLY A 74 4.96 15.04 8.71
N ILE A 75 4.95 13.72 8.90
CA ILE A 75 6.15 12.96 9.28
C ILE A 75 7.20 13.02 8.16
N VAL A 76 6.79 12.87 6.90
CA VAL A 76 7.70 12.97 5.74
C VAL A 76 8.37 14.35 5.70
N ALA A 77 7.60 15.42 5.87
CA ALA A 77 8.15 16.77 5.92
C ALA A 77 9.16 16.95 7.08
N ASP A 78 8.84 16.43 8.26
CA ASP A 78 9.72 16.47 9.43
C ASP A 78 11.03 15.68 9.24
N LEU A 79 10.97 14.56 8.52
CA LEU A 79 12.14 13.75 8.17
C LEU A 79 13.01 14.46 7.14
N GLU A 80 12.41 15.02 6.09
CA GLU A 80 13.14 15.75 5.05
C GLU A 80 13.79 17.04 5.59
N LEU A 81 13.13 17.74 6.52
CA LEU A 81 13.75 18.87 7.23
C LEU A 81 15.05 18.46 7.96
N ARG A 82 15.15 17.20 8.38
CA ARG A 82 16.30 16.62 9.09
C ARG A 82 17.17 15.74 8.19
N ALA A 83 16.98 15.78 6.88
CA ALA A 83 17.63 14.88 5.93
C ALA A 83 19.15 14.82 6.12
N SER A 84 19.83 15.98 6.19
CA SER A 84 21.28 16.04 6.35
C SER A 84 21.78 15.37 7.64
N LYS A 85 21.04 15.51 8.75
CA LYS A 85 21.37 14.84 10.02
C LYS A 85 21.17 13.32 9.91
N LEU A 86 20.12 12.88 9.23
CA LEU A 86 19.84 11.46 8.99
C LEU A 86 20.88 10.84 8.06
N ASP A 87 21.33 11.56 7.02
CA ASP A 87 22.41 11.12 6.13
C ASP A 87 23.73 10.95 6.88
N ALA A 88 24.04 11.86 7.83
CA ALA A 88 25.23 11.77 8.67
C ALA A 88 25.15 10.66 9.73
N MET A 89 23.96 10.36 10.25
CA MET A 89 23.75 9.31 11.25
C MET A 89 23.73 7.91 10.61
N TYR A 90 23.08 7.76 9.45
CA TYR A 90 22.91 6.49 8.75
C TYR A 90 23.78 6.44 7.49
N ARG A 91 25.10 6.34 7.69
CA ARG A 91 26.09 6.35 6.60
C ARG A 91 26.29 4.96 5.98
N PHE A 92 25.32 4.50 5.20
CA PHE A 92 25.41 3.21 4.49
C PHE A 92 26.55 3.18 3.46
N SER A 93 26.88 4.32 2.84
CA SER A 93 27.98 4.41 1.88
C SER A 93 29.34 4.04 2.48
N ALA A 94 29.53 4.26 3.78
CA ALA A 94 30.76 3.88 4.47
C ALA A 94 30.85 2.38 4.77
N LEU A 95 29.71 1.66 4.71
CA LEU A 95 29.65 0.22 4.94
C LEU A 95 29.89 -0.59 3.65
N VAL A 96 29.77 0.04 2.49
CA VAL A 96 29.97 -0.62 1.20
C VAL A 96 31.47 -0.75 0.92
N THR A 97 31.91 -1.98 0.65
CA THR A 97 33.29 -2.31 0.29
C THR A 97 33.63 -1.69 -1.08
N PRO A 98 34.90 -1.38 -1.44
CA PRO A 98 35.23 -0.77 -2.74
C PRO A 98 34.73 -1.54 -3.98
N GLN A 99 34.46 -2.84 -3.84
CA GLN A 99 33.89 -3.69 -4.88
C GLN A 99 32.35 -3.58 -5.01
N GLY A 100 31.70 -2.68 -4.27
CA GLY A 100 30.25 -2.48 -4.31
C GLY A 100 29.44 -3.53 -3.54
N VAL A 101 30.05 -4.19 -2.56
CA VAL A 101 29.37 -5.23 -1.75
C VAL A 101 28.83 -4.62 -0.47
N MET A 102 27.53 -4.80 -0.23
CA MET A 102 26.88 -4.51 1.04
C MET A 102 27.13 -5.66 2.03
N PRO A 103 27.61 -5.40 3.25
CA PRO A 103 27.78 -6.42 4.28
C PRO A 103 26.43 -7.04 4.69
N PRO A 104 26.45 -8.26 5.26
CA PRO A 104 25.24 -8.90 5.77
C PRO A 104 24.73 -8.20 7.03
N VAL A 105 23.42 -8.27 7.25
CA VAL A 105 22.80 -7.80 8.50
C VAL A 105 22.69 -8.99 9.45
N ILE A 106 23.27 -8.84 10.65
CA ILE A 106 23.28 -9.87 11.68
C ILE A 106 22.40 -9.41 12.85
N VAL A 107 21.57 -10.32 13.36
CA VAL A 107 20.79 -10.14 14.59
C VAL A 107 21.43 -10.97 15.69
N GLU A 108 21.64 -10.34 16.85
CA GLU A 108 22.09 -10.99 18.07
C GLU A 108 20.89 -11.17 19.01
N ALA A 109 20.66 -12.40 19.49
CA ALA A 109 19.78 -12.68 20.61
C ALA A 109 20.62 -13.10 21.81
N ARG A 110 20.41 -12.46 22.96
CA ARG A 110 21.11 -12.76 24.23
C ARG A 110 20.20 -13.54 25.17
N ASP A 111 20.80 -14.33 26.04
CA ASP A 111 20.09 -15.09 27.07
C ASP A 111 18.97 -15.96 26.50
N ALA A 112 19.25 -16.61 25.36
CA ALA A 112 18.28 -17.41 24.66
C ALA A 112 18.13 -18.77 25.35
N VAL A 113 16.93 -19.02 25.89
CA VAL A 113 16.56 -20.31 26.47
C VAL A 113 15.50 -20.96 25.59
N THR A 114 15.80 -22.15 25.10
CA THR A 114 14.85 -22.97 24.35
C THR A 114 14.60 -24.24 25.15
N VAL A 115 13.35 -24.45 25.57
CA VAL A 115 12.94 -25.64 26.33
C VAL A 115 12.13 -26.55 25.42
N GLN A 116 12.64 -27.77 25.19
CA GLN A 116 11.87 -28.90 24.68
C GLN A 116 11.50 -29.84 25.85
N PRO A 117 10.46 -30.69 25.73
CA PRO A 117 10.02 -31.57 26.82
C PRO A 117 11.12 -32.46 27.44
N GLU A 118 12.15 -32.79 26.66
CA GLU A 118 13.24 -33.69 27.07
C GLU A 118 14.61 -32.99 27.15
N VAL A 119 14.75 -31.78 26.59
CA VAL A 119 16.04 -31.08 26.47
C VAL A 119 15.87 -29.59 26.70
N MET A 120 16.68 -29.03 27.60
CA MET A 120 16.83 -27.58 27.79
C MET A 120 18.12 -27.11 27.11
N ARG A 121 18.02 -26.15 26.19
CA ARG A 121 19.17 -25.50 25.57
C ARG A 121 19.24 -24.06 26.06
N ILE A 122 20.39 -23.70 26.62
CA ILE A 122 20.71 -22.34 27.05
C ILE A 122 21.86 -21.86 26.18
N ALA A 123 21.71 -20.69 25.57
CA ALA A 123 22.76 -20.04 24.80
C ALA A 123 22.94 -18.61 25.31
N ASP A 124 24.17 -18.24 25.63
CA ASP A 124 24.52 -16.85 26.00
C ASP A 124 24.19 -15.90 24.83
N ARG A 125 24.56 -16.30 23.59
CA ARG A 125 24.33 -15.52 22.37
C ARG A 125 24.00 -16.40 21.17
N ILE A 126 23.03 -15.96 20.38
CA ILE A 126 22.68 -16.56 19.08
C ILE A 126 22.79 -15.47 18.02
N TYR A 127 23.58 -15.73 16.98
CA TYR A 127 23.70 -14.85 15.81
C TYR A 127 22.92 -15.44 14.64
N ARG A 128 22.11 -14.60 13.97
CA ARG A 128 21.41 -14.96 12.73
C ARG A 128 21.70 -13.94 11.66
N ILE A 129 22.00 -14.40 10.45
CA ILE A 129 22.08 -13.54 9.27
C ILE A 129 20.66 -13.34 8.74
N GLU A 130 20.14 -12.12 8.87
CA GLU A 130 18.80 -11.75 8.40
C GLU A 130 18.82 -11.40 6.91
N VAL A 131 19.83 -10.62 6.50
CA VAL A 131 20.04 -10.22 5.11
C VAL A 131 21.44 -10.64 4.69
N LYS A 132 21.53 -11.44 3.63
CA LYS A 132 22.80 -11.88 3.06
C LYS A 132 23.55 -10.72 2.39
N ALA A 133 24.86 -10.83 2.33
CA ALA A 133 25.69 -9.91 1.56
C ALA A 133 25.24 -9.88 0.09
N ARG A 134 25.15 -8.68 -0.48
CA ARG A 134 24.68 -8.47 -1.86
C ARG A 134 25.43 -7.35 -2.54
N PHE A 135 25.56 -7.44 -3.86
CA PHE A 135 26.09 -6.35 -4.67
C PHE A 135 25.03 -5.26 -4.81
N VAL A 136 25.43 -4.01 -4.62
CA VAL A 136 24.57 -2.84 -4.79
C VAL A 136 25.23 -1.86 -5.76
N SER A 137 24.47 -1.33 -6.70
CA SER A 137 24.94 -0.28 -7.62
C SER A 137 25.02 1.09 -6.93
N THR A 138 24.04 1.37 -6.07
CA THR A 138 23.99 2.57 -5.23
C THR A 138 23.74 2.12 -3.79
N PRO A 139 24.49 2.63 -2.80
CA PRO A 139 24.20 2.34 -1.40
C PRO A 139 22.77 2.77 -1.03
N PRO A 140 22.05 2.00 -0.20
CA PRO A 140 20.74 2.36 0.28
C PRO A 140 20.84 3.61 1.17
N THR A 141 19.71 4.26 1.37
CA THR A 141 19.61 5.42 2.26
C THR A 141 18.57 5.18 3.34
N TRP A 142 18.56 6.02 4.37
CA TRP A 142 17.52 5.95 5.42
C TRP A 142 16.10 6.07 4.85
N ARG A 143 15.94 6.67 3.65
CA ARG A 143 14.65 6.82 2.97
C ARG A 143 14.02 5.48 2.62
N GLU A 144 14.82 4.49 2.25
CA GLU A 144 14.35 3.13 1.95
C GLU A 144 13.82 2.40 3.19
N TYR A 145 14.16 2.86 4.38
CA TYR A 145 13.71 2.25 5.63
C TYR A 145 12.59 3.05 6.29
N LEU A 146 12.73 4.37 6.34
CA LEU A 146 11.80 5.24 7.06
C LEU A 146 10.57 5.64 6.23
N LEU A 147 10.65 5.65 4.89
CA LEU A 147 9.53 6.08 4.03
C LEU A 147 8.64 4.94 3.52
N VAL A 148 9.00 3.67 3.75
CA VAL A 148 8.28 2.52 3.15
C VAL A 148 6.83 2.37 3.61
N GLY A 149 6.45 2.94 4.77
CA GLY A 149 5.07 2.94 5.27
C GLY A 149 4.37 4.30 5.28
N LEU A 150 5.00 5.35 4.73
CA LEU A 150 4.50 6.73 4.81
C LEU A 150 3.97 7.26 3.47
N ARG A 151 3.84 6.40 2.46
CA ARG A 151 3.48 6.73 1.08
C ARG A 151 2.44 5.76 0.54
#